data_AF-A0AA51GFK5-F1
#
_entry.id   AF-A0AA51GFK5-F1
#
_cell.length_a   1.000
_cell.length_b   1.000
_cell.length_c   1.000
_cell.angle_alpha   90.00
_cell.angle_beta   90.00
_cell.angle_gamma   90.00
#
_symmetry.space_group_name_H-M   'P 1'
#
loop_
_entity.id
_entity.type
_entity.pdbx_description
1 polymer ?
#
loop_
_entity_poly.entity_id
_entity_poly.type
_entity_poly.pdbx_seq_one_letter_code
_entity_poly.pdbx_strand_id
1 'polypeptide(L)'
;SKSTHDRMLAQLAQCEFAVTKSQLASEMMAAELKSYEGLSKILESGIEIAKTNIEKSKTDLAQAKTVRKNRIEYDVLAKVISEQPDRKETLEHLGTLKTDLGTLESTKQQLESRLALRKKQFHVLVTSIHQLQALLDEPDDPESSSEDVE
;
A
#
# COMPACT_ATOMS: atom_id res chain seq x y z
N SER A 1 -66.30 -63.00 -62.77
CA SER A 1 -65.04 -63.69 -62.45
C SER A 1 -63.81 -62.77 -62.59
N LYS A 2 -63.57 -62.12 -63.74
CA LYS A 2 -62.44 -61.18 -63.90
C LYS A 2 -62.51 -59.92 -63.01
N SER A 3 -63.64 -59.21 -62.98
CA SER A 3 -63.81 -58.01 -62.13
C SER A 3 -63.62 -58.25 -60.62
N THR A 4 -64.01 -59.42 -60.11
CA THR A 4 -63.80 -59.80 -58.71
C THR A 4 -62.34 -60.10 -58.40
N HIS A 5 -61.62 -60.69 -59.37
CA HIS A 5 -60.19 -60.92 -59.29
C HIS A 5 -59.40 -59.61 -59.30
N ASP A 6 -59.72 -58.68 -60.19
CA ASP A 6 -59.06 -57.38 -60.27
C ASP A 6 -59.26 -56.56 -58.99
N ARG A 7 -60.46 -56.63 -58.39
CA ARG A 7 -60.76 -56.00 -57.10
C ARG A 7 -59.94 -56.61 -55.95
N MET A 8 -59.78 -57.93 -55.92
CA MET A 8 -58.94 -58.59 -54.91
C MET A 8 -57.46 -58.23 -55.06
N LEU A 9 -56.95 -58.15 -56.29
CA LEU A 9 -55.58 -57.69 -56.55
C LEU A 9 -55.37 -56.24 -56.10
N ALA A 10 -56.32 -55.36 -56.37
CA ALA A 10 -56.25 -53.96 -55.93
C ALA A 10 -56.25 -53.84 -54.39
N GLN A 11 -57.06 -54.64 -53.69
CA GLN A 11 -57.06 -54.68 -52.23
C GLN A 11 -55.75 -55.23 -51.67
N LEU A 12 -55.17 -56.26 -52.30
CA LEU A 12 -53.90 -56.83 -51.89
C LEU A 12 -52.76 -55.81 -52.07
N ALA A 13 -52.70 -55.12 -53.21
CA ALA A 13 -51.75 -54.04 -53.45
C ALA A 13 -51.90 -52.88 -52.45
N GLN A 14 -53.14 -52.56 -52.06
CA GLN A 14 -53.40 -51.53 -51.04
C GLN A 14 -52.93 -51.97 -49.64
N CYS A 15 -53.09 -53.25 -49.29
CA CYS A 15 -52.57 -53.81 -48.06
C CYS A 15 -51.03 -53.81 -48.05
N GLU A 16 -50.38 -54.23 -49.14
CA GLU A 16 -48.93 -54.19 -49.29
C GLU A 16 -48.39 -52.75 -49.17
N PHE A 17 -49.06 -51.78 -49.79
CA PHE A 17 -48.73 -50.37 -49.65
C PHE A 17 -48.89 -49.85 -48.22
N ALA A 18 -49.96 -50.25 -47.52
CA ALA A 18 -50.17 -49.85 -46.13
C ALA A 18 -49.09 -50.40 -45.20
N VAL A 19 -48.68 -51.66 -45.39
CA VAL A 19 -47.62 -52.31 -44.61
C VAL A 19 -46.28 -51.65 -44.86
N THR A 20 -45.89 -51.44 -46.11
CA THR A 20 -44.63 -50.77 -46.47
C THR A 20 -44.58 -49.33 -45.96
N LYS A 21 -45.67 -48.58 -46.06
CA LYS A 21 -45.79 -47.23 -45.49
C LYS A 21 -45.62 -47.24 -43.96
N SER A 22 -46.26 -48.18 -43.27
CA SER A 22 -46.14 -48.32 -41.81
C SER A 22 -44.71 -48.65 -41.38
N GLN A 23 -44.04 -49.55 -42.13
CA GLN A 23 -42.66 -49.93 -41.86
C GLN A 23 -41.72 -48.73 -42.03
N LEU A 24 -41.84 -48.00 -43.14
CA LEU A 24 -41.02 -46.81 -43.40
C LEU A 24 -41.27 -45.72 -42.35
N ALA A 25 -42.52 -45.51 -41.94
CA ALA A 25 -42.85 -44.57 -40.87
C ALA A 25 -42.22 -44.98 -39.53
N SER A 26 -42.22 -46.28 -39.20
CA SER A 26 -41.56 -46.81 -38.00
C SER A 26 -40.04 -46.59 -38.03
N GLU A 27 -39.40 -46.81 -39.17
CA GLU A 27 -37.97 -46.58 -39.34
C GLU A 27 -37.62 -45.09 -39.23
N MET A 28 -38.42 -44.21 -39.84
CA MET A 28 -38.28 -42.77 -39.73
C MET A 28 -38.43 -42.30 -38.28
N MET A 29 -39.46 -42.77 -37.56
CA MET A 29 -39.67 -42.45 -36.14
C MET A 29 -38.51 -42.92 -35.27
N ALA A 30 -37.94 -44.11 -35.52
CA ALA A 30 -36.78 -44.60 -34.80
C ALA A 30 -35.53 -43.74 -35.04
N ALA A 31 -35.32 -43.28 -36.28
CA ALA A 31 -34.23 -42.38 -36.63
C ALA A 31 -34.38 -41.00 -35.97
N GLU A 32 -35.60 -40.45 -35.97
CA GLU A 32 -35.92 -39.19 -35.29
C GLU A 32 -35.68 -39.30 -33.78
N LEU A 33 -36.15 -40.38 -33.14
CA LEU A 33 -35.95 -40.60 -31.70
C LEU A 33 -34.45 -40.57 -31.34
N LYS A 34 -33.62 -41.28 -32.12
CA LYS A 34 -32.16 -41.29 -31.92
C LYS A 34 -31.54 -39.90 -32.11
N SER A 35 -32.05 -39.11 -33.05
CA SER A 35 -31.61 -37.72 -33.24
C SER A 35 -31.96 -36.85 -32.03
N TYR A 36 -33.20 -36.96 -31.52
CA TYR A 36 -33.64 -36.22 -30.33
C TYR A 36 -32.86 -36.62 -29.07
N GLU A 37 -32.54 -37.91 -28.89
CA GLU A 37 -31.67 -38.35 -27.79
C GLU A 37 -30.27 -37.73 -27.87
N GLY A 38 -29.70 -37.66 -29.08
CA GLY A 38 -28.42 -36.99 -29.32
C GLY A 38 -28.49 -35.51 -28.98
N LEU A 39 -29.55 -34.82 -29.41
CA LEU A 39 -29.76 -33.40 -29.11
C LEU A 39 -29.94 -33.15 -27.60
N SER A 40 -30.68 -34.02 -26.90
CA SER A 40 -30.86 -33.94 -25.44
C SER A 40 -29.51 -34.00 -24.72
N LYS A 41 -28.64 -34.93 -25.11
CA LYS A 41 -27.30 -35.06 -24.51
C LYS A 41 -26.43 -33.83 -24.75
N ILE A 42 -26.51 -33.24 -25.93
CA ILE A 42 -25.79 -31.99 -26.25
C ILE A 42 -26.31 -30.84 -25.38
N LEU A 43 -27.63 -30.72 -25.22
CA LEU A 43 -28.24 -29.70 -24.37
C LEU A 43 -27.86 -29.87 -22.91
N GLU A 44 -27.89 -31.09 -22.38
CA GLU A 44 -27.46 -31.39 -21.00
C GLU A 44 -26.00 -31.02 -20.77
N SER A 45 -25.11 -31.39 -21.69
CA SER A 45 -23.70 -30.99 -21.65
C SER A 45 -23.53 -29.47 -21.70
N GLY A 46 -24.28 -28.79 -22.58
CA GLY A 46 -24.28 -27.34 -22.67
C GLY A 46 -24.74 -26.65 -21.39
N ILE A 47 -25.77 -27.18 -20.73
CA ILE A 47 -26.25 -26.69 -19.43
C ILE A 47 -25.17 -26.86 -18.36
N GLU A 48 -24.48 -27.99 -18.33
CA GLU A 48 -23.46 -28.25 -17.31
C GLU A 48 -22.22 -27.36 -17.49
N ILE A 49 -21.82 -27.12 -18.74
CA ILE A 49 -20.77 -26.15 -19.08
C ILE A 49 -21.20 -24.73 -18.66
N ALA A 50 -22.44 -24.33 -18.96
CA ALA A 50 -22.95 -23.03 -18.59
C ALA A 50 -22.97 -22.83 -17.07
N LYS A 51 -23.41 -23.83 -16.30
CA LYS A 51 -23.34 -23.82 -14.83
C LYS A 51 -21.91 -23.66 -14.32
N THR A 52 -20.98 -24.43 -14.88
CA THR A 52 -19.56 -24.35 -14.52
C THR A 52 -18.99 -22.95 -14.79
N ASN A 53 -19.34 -22.36 -15.94
CA ASN A 53 -18.92 -21.00 -16.29
C ASN A 53 -19.53 -19.94 -15.38
N ILE A 54 -20.78 -20.12 -14.93
CA ILE A 54 -21.44 -19.23 -13.96
C ILE A 54 -20.69 -19.28 -12.62
N GLU A 55 -20.38 -20.47 -12.11
CA GLU A 55 -19.64 -20.61 -10.84
C GLU A 55 -18.25 -20.01 -10.95
N LYS A 56 -17.54 -20.23 -12.07
CA LYS A 56 -16.24 -19.59 -12.32
C LYS A 56 -16.35 -18.06 -12.39
N SER A 57 -17.35 -17.54 -13.09
CA SER A 57 -17.57 -16.08 -13.19
C SER A 57 -17.90 -15.46 -11.83
N LYS A 58 -18.58 -16.21 -10.96
CA LYS A 58 -18.91 -15.79 -9.59
C LYS A 58 -17.66 -15.74 -8.71
N THR A 59 -16.75 -16.72 -8.82
CA THR A 59 -15.48 -16.69 -8.11
C THR A 59 -14.59 -15.55 -8.60
N ASP A 60 -14.52 -15.34 -9.91
CA ASP A 60 -13.72 -14.27 -10.52
C ASP A 60 -14.26 -12.90 -10.10
N LEU A 61 -15.58 -12.72 -10.05
CA LEU A 61 -16.22 -11.51 -9.55
C LEU A 61 -15.89 -11.24 -8.07
N ALA A 62 -15.88 -12.28 -7.23
CA ALA A 62 -15.52 -12.13 -5.82
C ALA A 62 -14.06 -11.69 -5.67
N GLN A 63 -13.13 -12.28 -6.43
CA GLN A 63 -11.72 -11.86 -6.45
C GLN A 63 -11.57 -10.42 -6.96
N ALA A 64 -12.24 -10.06 -8.05
CA ALA A 64 -12.20 -8.71 -8.61
C ALA A 64 -12.72 -7.66 -7.62
N LYS A 65 -13.77 -7.98 -6.84
CA LYS A 65 -14.26 -7.10 -5.76
C LYS A 65 -13.22 -6.90 -4.67
N THR A 66 -12.52 -7.95 -4.26
CA THR A 66 -11.44 -7.86 -3.26
C THR A 66 -10.29 -6.99 -3.78
N VAL A 67 -9.84 -7.20 -5.02
CA VAL A 67 -8.79 -6.37 -5.62
C VAL A 67 -9.20 -4.91 -5.69
N ARG A 68 -10.45 -4.63 -6.06
CA ARG A 68 -10.99 -3.26 -6.07
C ARG A 68 -11.00 -2.64 -4.68
N LYS A 69 -11.43 -3.38 -3.66
CA LYS A 69 -11.42 -2.91 -2.27
C LYS A 69 -10.00 -2.55 -1.84
N ASN A 70 -9.05 -3.47 -2.04
CA ASN A 70 -7.66 -3.25 -1.68
C ASN A 70 -7.08 -2.03 -2.40
N ARG A 71 -7.38 -1.87 -3.70
CA ARG A 71 -6.94 -0.71 -4.47
C ARG A 71 -7.48 0.60 -3.89
N ILE A 72 -8.75 0.66 -3.50
CA ILE A 72 -9.33 1.85 -2.87
C ILE A 72 -8.63 2.16 -1.53
N GLU A 73 -8.38 1.14 -0.71
CA GLU A 73 -7.65 1.31 0.56
C GLU A 73 -6.22 1.85 0.33
N TYR A 74 -5.52 1.33 -0.68
CA TYR A 74 -4.21 1.85 -1.07
C TYR A 74 -4.26 3.28 -1.61
N ASP A 75 -5.25 3.62 -2.43
CA ASP A 75 -5.41 4.97 -2.97
C ASP A 75 -5.69 5.98 -1.84
N VAL A 76 -6.51 5.61 -0.86
CA VAL A 76 -6.76 6.44 0.34
C VAL A 76 -5.47 6.62 1.14
N LEU A 77 -4.73 5.55 1.39
CA LEU A 77 -3.47 5.64 2.14
C LEU A 77 -2.42 6.47 1.40
N ALA A 78 -2.31 6.30 0.07
CA ALA A 78 -1.40 7.07 -0.77
C ALA A 78 -1.74 8.56 -0.74
N LYS A 79 -3.04 8.92 -0.71
CA LYS A 79 -3.48 10.31 -0.56
C LYS A 79 -3.02 10.90 0.77
N VAL A 80 -3.22 10.19 1.88
CA VAL A 80 -2.75 10.63 3.21
C VAL A 80 -1.21 10.77 3.24
N ILE A 81 -0.49 9.85 2.60
CA ILE A 81 0.98 9.94 2.50
C ILE A 81 1.39 11.16 1.67
N SER A 82 0.68 11.48 0.58
CA SER A 82 0.99 12.64 -0.27
C SER A 82 0.72 14.00 0.38
N GLU A 83 -0.10 14.04 1.42
CA GLU A 83 -0.31 15.26 2.23
C GLU A 83 0.90 15.56 3.13
N GLN A 84 1.74 14.56 3.39
CA GLN A 84 2.97 14.74 4.17
C GLN A 84 4.10 15.26 3.27
N PRO A 85 5.03 16.09 3.81
CA PRO A 85 6.16 16.60 3.04
C PRO A 85 7.07 15.47 2.58
N ASP A 86 7.84 15.74 1.51
CA ASP A 86 8.75 14.73 0.97
C ASP A 86 9.77 14.32 2.05
N ARG A 87 9.96 13.01 2.16
CA ARG A 87 10.84 12.40 3.14
C ARG A 87 12.28 12.86 2.92
N LYS A 88 12.70 13.01 1.66
CA LYS A 88 14.06 13.41 1.32
C LYS A 88 14.33 14.84 1.76
N GLU A 89 13.44 15.76 1.42
CA GLU A 89 13.52 17.17 1.82
C GLU A 89 13.52 17.32 3.35
N THR A 90 12.64 16.59 4.04
CA THR A 90 12.57 16.60 5.51
C THR A 90 13.87 16.09 6.15
N LEU A 91 14.51 15.07 5.57
CA LEU A 91 15.78 14.54 6.04
C LEU A 91 16.95 15.51 5.81
N GLU A 92 16.98 16.18 4.66
CA GLU A 92 17.97 17.22 4.36
C GLU A 92 17.83 18.39 5.35
N HIS A 93 16.61 18.87 5.59
CA HIS A 93 16.34 19.93 6.54
C HIS A 93 16.71 19.53 7.98
N LEU A 94 16.46 18.29 8.36
CA LEU A 94 16.88 17.76 9.67
C LEU A 94 18.42 17.69 9.77
N GLY A 95 19.11 17.38 8.69
CA GLY A 95 20.56 17.43 8.58
C GLY A 95 21.10 18.84 8.81
N THR A 96 20.54 19.85 8.13
CA THR A 96 20.96 21.25 8.31
C THR A 96 20.67 21.76 9.71
N LEU A 97 19.50 21.44 10.28
CA LEU A 97 19.18 21.81 11.66
C LEU A 97 20.17 21.21 12.66
N LYS A 98 20.61 19.97 12.45
CA LYS A 98 21.61 19.33 13.32
C LYS A 98 22.97 20.01 13.23
N THR A 99 23.41 20.39 12.04
CA THR A 99 24.68 21.12 11.88
C THR A 99 24.59 22.48 12.56
N ASP A 100 23.48 23.20 12.36
CA ASP A 100 23.26 24.52 12.94
C ASP A 100 23.26 24.44 14.47
N LEU A 101 22.57 23.46 15.04
CA LEU A 101 22.54 23.23 16.48
C LEU A 101 23.96 22.95 17.03
N GLY A 102 24.75 22.12 16.35
CA GLY A 102 26.14 21.86 16.72
C GLY A 102 27.02 23.12 16.68
N THR A 103 26.86 23.97 15.67
CA THR A 103 27.59 25.25 15.59
C THR A 103 27.17 26.22 16.69
N LEU A 104 25.86 26.29 16.99
CA LEU A 104 25.33 27.15 18.03
C LEU A 104 25.80 26.70 19.43
N GLU A 105 25.89 25.40 19.66
CA GLU A 105 26.42 24.84 20.91
C GLU A 105 27.92 25.12 21.06
N SER A 106 28.70 25.00 19.98
CA SER A 106 30.12 25.35 19.97
C SER A 106 30.35 26.85 20.25
N THR A 107 29.59 27.72 19.58
CA THR A 107 29.68 29.18 19.80
C THR A 107 29.26 29.58 21.21
N LYS A 108 28.23 28.93 21.78
CA LYS A 108 27.86 29.10 23.19
C LYS A 108 29.01 28.74 24.12
N GLN A 109 29.65 27.58 23.95
CA GLN A 109 30.79 27.18 24.77
C GLN A 109 31.98 28.15 24.65
N GLN A 110 32.25 28.65 23.44
CA GLN A 110 33.27 29.67 23.22
C GLN A 110 32.94 31.00 23.93
N LEU A 111 31.69 31.45 23.91
CA LEU A 111 31.27 32.66 24.61
C LEU A 111 31.33 32.48 26.13
N GLU A 112 30.90 31.34 26.66
CA GLU A 112 30.98 31.02 28.09
C GLU A 112 32.44 31.00 28.59
N SER A 113 33.35 30.37 27.83
CA SER A 113 34.78 30.36 28.17
C SER A 113 35.40 31.76 28.13
N ARG A 114 35.08 32.58 27.12
CA ARG A 114 35.51 33.98 27.04
C ARG A 114 34.98 34.81 28.21
N LEU A 115 33.71 34.63 28.58
CA LEU A 115 33.11 35.31 29.72
C LEU A 115 33.80 34.91 31.04
N ALA A 116 34.07 33.61 31.23
CA ALA A 116 34.77 33.11 32.40
C ALA A 116 36.20 33.69 32.50
N LEU A 117 36.91 33.80 31.37
CA LEU A 117 38.23 34.45 31.33
C LEU A 117 38.15 35.93 31.70
N ARG A 118 37.17 36.67 31.15
CA ARG A 118 36.96 38.08 31.49
C ARG A 118 36.61 38.28 32.96
N LYS A 119 35.79 37.41 33.55
CA LYS A 119 35.50 37.42 35.00
C LYS A 119 36.78 37.23 35.84
N LYS A 120 37.66 36.30 35.45
CA LYS A 120 38.95 36.10 36.12
C LYS A 120 39.86 37.34 35.99
N GLN A 121 39.98 37.91 34.79
CA GLN A 121 40.75 39.14 34.56
C GLN A 121 40.23 40.31 35.41
N PHE A 122 38.90 40.48 35.46
CA PHE A 122 38.27 41.51 36.28
C PHE A 122 38.55 41.29 37.77
N HIS A 123 38.47 40.05 38.25
CA HIS A 123 38.80 39.73 39.64
C HIS A 123 40.25 40.08 40.00
N VAL A 124 41.21 39.76 39.12
CA VAL A 124 42.62 40.16 39.30
C VAL A 124 42.75 41.68 39.41
N LEU A 125 42.11 42.44 38.50
CA LEU A 125 42.13 43.89 38.52
C LEU A 125 41.57 44.46 39.84
N VAL A 126 40.44 43.94 40.29
CA VAL A 126 39.81 44.33 41.55
C VAL A 126 40.71 44.03 42.75
N THR A 127 41.35 42.86 42.79
CA THR A 127 42.30 42.52 43.86
C THR A 127 43.52 43.45 43.84
N SER A 128 44.07 43.77 42.67
CA SER A 128 45.17 44.74 42.54
C SER A 128 44.78 46.13 43.01
N ILE A 129 43.55 46.59 42.73
CA ILE A 129 43.03 47.87 43.24
C ILE A 129 42.97 47.85 44.77
N HIS A 130 42.43 46.79 45.38
CA HIS A 130 42.39 46.68 46.84
C HIS A 130 43.80 46.64 47.46
N GLN A 131 44.76 45.98 46.81
CA GLN A 131 46.16 45.97 47.26
C GLN A 131 46.81 47.36 47.17
N LEU A 132 46.57 48.09 46.08
CA LEU A 132 47.06 49.46 45.94
C LEU A 132 46.41 50.41 46.95
N GLN A 133 45.12 50.23 47.24
CA GLN A 133 44.43 50.96 48.31
C GLN A 133 45.05 50.65 49.68
N ALA A 134 45.33 49.38 49.97
CA ALA A 134 46.00 49.00 51.21
C ALA A 134 47.41 49.60 51.35
N LEU A 135 48.18 49.67 50.26
CA LEU A 135 49.49 50.34 50.21
C LEU A 135 49.41 51.87 50.37
N LEU A 136 48.32 52.48 49.89
CA LEU A 136 48.06 53.92 50.06
C LEU A 136 47.52 54.27 51.45
N ASP A 137 46.85 53.33 52.11
CA ASP A 137 46.35 53.43 53.48
C ASP A 137 47.42 53.05 54.53
N GLU A 138 48.58 52.50 54.11
CA GLU A 138 49.76 52.41 54.98
C GLU A 138 50.29 53.84 55.22
N PRO A 139 50.36 54.30 56.48
CA PRO A 139 50.92 55.62 56.77
C PRO A 139 52.41 55.61 56.39
N ASP A 140 52.85 56.63 55.64
CA ASP A 140 54.25 57.05 55.64
C ASP A 140 54.60 57.34 57.11
N ASP A 141 55.29 56.40 57.76
CA ASP A 141 55.96 56.63 59.03
C ASP A 141 57.44 56.92 58.75
N PRO A 142 57.83 58.20 58.54
CA PRO A 142 59.21 58.58 58.44
C PRO A 142 59.79 58.91 59.82
N GLU A 143 59.67 58.07 60.85
CA GLU A 143 60.51 58.19 62.05
C GLU A 143 60.90 56.84 62.67
N SER A 144 61.92 56.21 62.10
CA SER A 144 62.85 55.38 62.89
C SER A 144 64.27 55.50 62.33
N SER A 145 64.77 56.74 62.30
CA SER A 145 66.21 57.03 62.19
C SER A 145 66.58 58.21 63.10
N SER A 146 66.87 57.90 64.37
CA SER A 146 67.82 58.61 65.25
C SER A 146 68.12 57.64 66.40
N GLU A 147 69.28 56.96 66.42
CA GLU A 147 70.47 57.38 67.16
C GLU A 147 70.15 58.10 68.48
N ASP A 148 70.33 57.41 69.61
CA ASP A 148 71.13 57.98 70.69
C ASP A 148 71.79 56.91 71.57
N VAL A 149 72.97 57.29 72.05
CA VAL A 149 74.04 56.54 72.70
C VAL A 149 73.75 56.31 74.18
N GLU A 150 73.89 55.06 74.67
CA GLU A 150 74.69 54.66 75.86
C GLU A 150 74.76 53.13 76.04
#